data_AF-A0A2V3IQT8-F1
#
_entry.id   AF-A0A2V3IQT8-F1
#
_cell.length_a   1.000
_cell.length_b   1.000
_cell.length_c   1.000
_cell.angle_alpha   90.00
_cell.angle_beta   90.00
_cell.angle_gamma   90.00
#
_symmetry.space_group_name_H-M   'P 1'
#
loop_
_entity.id
_entity.type
_entity.pdbx_description
1 polymer ?
#
loop_
_entity_poly.entity_id
_entity_poly.type
_entity_poly.pdbx_seq_one_letter_code
_entity_poly.pdbx_strand_id
1 'polypeptide(L)'
;MSACAGLGDRVRGIQFALLLAVATQRVFLLDWPSDPFPIHIASRPSQIDWTMPAHMSRREAHLFLSWYSCWKSLPCAVPKNHRFPSLSYLPMQTKHSLVSGLLSFETPPTVNILRHDLRAIWRPYKVIRIAERLGYTAVQALLDNQRLQPYLGELSQYSKRDVKRLLTQMIFYPSESVSERMHRFGLQQAPYVGVHVRSGEDFGESDHRFDLVKSNLTTASLQILRCVTSAFQNNTLPLNSTSDRVLDMYVASDSKTLKVLMAQHAKRFNVRVHSLSSTAMHLAVNRREGVRSVEGWREMFRNVFVDLFMLSKSVALFTTGSGFSDAAWSLSENTPFFRIELDKRNPDANCNLKRIYER
;
A
#
# COMPACT_ATOMS: atom_id res chain seq x y z
N MET A 1 -18.83 5.24 10.14
CA MET A 1 -17.87 4.37 9.42
C MET A 1 -16.57 5.14 9.31
N SER A 2 -15.49 4.66 9.92
CA SER A 2 -14.15 5.25 9.79
C SER A 2 -13.75 5.25 8.32
N ALA A 3 -13.13 6.33 7.84
CA ALA A 3 -12.60 6.42 6.48
C ALA A 3 -11.57 5.29 6.26
N CYS A 4 -12.01 4.16 5.69
CA CYS A 4 -11.19 2.97 5.52
C CYS A 4 -10.13 3.23 4.45
N ALA A 5 -8.96 3.68 4.91
CA ALA A 5 -7.61 3.62 4.37
C ALA A 5 -7.45 3.06 2.93
N GLY A 6 -6.61 3.73 2.11
CA GLY A 6 -6.32 3.28 0.75
C GLY A 6 -5.70 1.88 0.68
N LEU A 7 -5.66 1.25 -0.49
CA LEU A 7 -5.21 -0.14 -0.65
C LEU A 7 -3.83 -0.38 -0.02
N GLY A 8 -2.87 0.53 -0.21
CA GLY A 8 -1.54 0.40 0.38
C GLY A 8 -1.52 0.35 1.92
N ASP A 9 -2.41 1.09 2.57
CA ASP A 9 -2.57 1.03 4.03
C ASP A 9 -3.15 -0.32 4.46
N ARG A 10 -4.13 -0.84 3.70
CA ARG A 10 -4.75 -2.15 3.98
C ARG A 10 -3.74 -3.28 3.82
N VAL A 11 -2.91 -3.25 2.77
CA VAL A 11 -1.84 -4.23 2.56
C VAL A 11 -0.88 -4.23 3.75
N ARG A 12 -0.47 -3.06 4.26
CA ARG A 12 0.36 -2.97 5.48
C ARG A 12 -0.33 -3.53 6.72
N GLY A 13 -1.62 -3.20 6.88
CA GLY A 13 -2.51 -3.76 7.91
C GLY A 13 -2.46 -5.28 7.94
N ILE A 14 -2.66 -5.85 6.76
CA ILE A 14 -2.69 -7.29 6.51
C ILE A 14 -1.32 -7.94 6.75
N GLN A 15 -0.22 -7.35 6.25
CA GLN A 15 1.15 -7.83 6.51
C GLN A 15 1.43 -7.92 8.01
N PHE A 16 1.14 -6.87 8.76
CA PHE A 16 1.33 -6.85 10.21
C PHE A 16 0.48 -7.92 10.90
N ALA A 17 -0.80 -8.02 10.55
CA ALA A 17 -1.71 -8.97 11.19
C ALA A 17 -1.28 -10.42 10.92
N LEU A 18 -0.79 -10.73 9.71
CA LEU A 18 -0.22 -12.04 9.40
C LEU A 18 1.06 -12.30 10.21
N LEU A 19 2.01 -11.37 10.22
CA LEU A 19 3.25 -11.53 10.99
C LEU A 19 2.98 -11.68 12.50
N LEU A 20 2.00 -10.94 13.00
CA LEU A 20 1.57 -11.01 14.39
C LEU A 20 0.94 -12.37 14.70
N ALA A 21 0.13 -12.90 13.78
CA ALA A 21 -0.44 -14.24 13.90
C ALA A 21 0.66 -15.30 13.96
N VAL A 22 1.69 -15.20 13.11
CA VAL A 22 2.89 -16.07 13.18
C VAL A 22 3.57 -15.95 14.55
N ALA A 23 3.94 -14.74 14.96
CA ALA A 23 4.66 -14.50 16.22
C ALA A 23 3.88 -14.93 17.47
N THR A 24 2.55 -14.96 17.39
CA THR A 24 1.68 -15.37 18.49
C THR A 24 1.11 -16.78 18.35
N GLN A 25 1.51 -17.51 17.31
CA GLN A 25 1.02 -18.86 16.96
C GLN A 25 -0.52 -18.91 16.87
N ARG A 26 -1.09 -17.97 16.13
CA ARG A 26 -2.53 -17.83 15.90
C ARG A 26 -2.88 -18.05 14.44
N VAL A 27 -4.13 -18.44 14.19
CA VAL A 27 -4.69 -18.47 12.84
C VAL A 27 -4.96 -17.04 12.37
N PHE A 28 -4.51 -16.71 11.17
CA PHE A 28 -4.81 -15.46 10.50
C PHE A 28 -6.05 -15.62 9.61
N LEU A 29 -7.04 -14.75 9.79
CA LEU A 29 -8.23 -14.66 8.95
C LEU A 29 -8.43 -13.21 8.51
N LEU A 30 -8.74 -13.01 7.23
CA LEU A 30 -8.98 -11.71 6.64
C LEU A 30 -10.48 -11.51 6.39
N ASP A 31 -11.09 -10.67 7.23
CA ASP A 31 -12.43 -10.13 6.98
C ASP A 31 -12.32 -8.97 5.99
N TRP A 32 -12.36 -9.30 4.69
CA TRP A 32 -12.54 -8.30 3.65
C TRP A 32 -14.03 -8.20 3.31
N PRO A 33 -14.74 -7.14 3.76
CA PRO A 33 -16.17 -7.06 3.58
C PRO A 33 -16.53 -7.09 2.09
N SER A 34 -17.63 -7.79 1.77
CA SER A 34 -18.19 -7.81 0.42
C SER A 34 -18.69 -6.45 -0.06
N ASP A 35 -18.82 -5.47 0.85
CA ASP A 35 -19.22 -4.10 0.56
C ASP A 35 -18.00 -3.15 0.58
N PRO A 36 -17.73 -2.40 -0.51
CA PRO A 36 -18.49 -2.41 -1.76
C PRO A 36 -18.23 -3.66 -2.60
N PHE A 37 -17.05 -4.29 -2.49
CA PHE A 37 -16.70 -5.49 -3.26
C PHE A 37 -15.89 -6.52 -2.47
N PRO A 38 -16.16 -7.81 -2.69
CA PRO A 38 -15.35 -8.85 -2.10
C PRO A 38 -14.00 -8.93 -2.81
N ILE A 39 -12.94 -9.13 -2.04
CA ILE A 39 -11.55 -9.16 -2.53
C ILE A 39 -11.31 -10.20 -3.65
N HIS A 40 -12.06 -11.31 -3.67
CA HIS A 40 -11.90 -12.37 -4.68
C HIS A 40 -12.10 -11.90 -6.12
N ILE A 41 -12.82 -10.78 -6.35
CA ILE A 41 -12.93 -10.23 -7.70
C ILE A 41 -11.59 -9.73 -8.24
N ALA A 42 -10.65 -9.36 -7.36
CA ALA A 42 -9.38 -8.76 -7.72
C ALA A 42 -8.16 -9.60 -7.30
N SER A 43 -8.26 -10.34 -6.21
CA SER A 43 -7.17 -11.18 -5.71
C SER A 43 -7.69 -12.45 -5.07
N ARG A 44 -6.98 -13.56 -5.30
CA ARG A 44 -7.23 -14.85 -4.66
C ARG A 44 -6.09 -15.18 -3.69
N PRO A 45 -6.33 -16.08 -2.72
CA PRO A 45 -5.27 -16.72 -1.95
C PRO A 45 -4.13 -17.22 -2.84
N SER A 46 -2.89 -17.02 -2.37
CA SER A 46 -1.68 -17.51 -3.05
C SER A 46 -1.20 -18.80 -2.41
N GLN A 47 -0.64 -18.71 -1.19
CA GLN A 47 -0.06 -19.85 -0.48
C GLN A 47 -0.87 -20.27 0.76
N ILE A 48 -1.64 -19.34 1.33
CA ILE A 48 -2.48 -19.60 2.51
C ILE A 48 -3.91 -19.20 2.21
N ASP A 49 -4.87 -20.03 2.62
CA ASP A 49 -6.27 -19.63 2.65
C ASP A 49 -6.52 -18.74 3.86
N TRP A 50 -6.66 -17.45 3.60
CA TRP A 50 -6.94 -16.43 4.61
C TRP A 50 -8.43 -16.07 4.67
N THR A 51 -9.31 -16.76 3.94
CA THR A 51 -10.72 -16.39 3.87
C THR A 51 -11.41 -16.63 5.21
N MET A 52 -12.18 -15.63 5.67
CA MET A 52 -12.99 -15.79 6.86
C MET A 52 -14.20 -16.68 6.52
N PRO A 53 -14.42 -17.82 7.21
CA PRO A 53 -15.56 -18.69 6.94
C PRO A 53 -16.89 -17.96 7.12
N ALA A 54 -17.88 -18.23 6.26
CA ALA A 54 -19.17 -17.55 6.27
C ALA A 54 -19.97 -17.71 7.57
N HIS A 55 -19.73 -18.79 8.32
CA HIS A 55 -20.39 -19.06 9.59
C HIS A 55 -19.75 -18.33 10.78
N MET A 56 -18.54 -17.77 10.62
CA MET A 56 -17.85 -17.07 11.71
C MET A 56 -18.41 -15.65 11.84
N SER A 57 -18.92 -15.31 13.03
CA SER A 57 -19.55 -14.01 13.25
C SER A 57 -18.52 -12.94 13.56
N ARG A 58 -18.63 -11.78 12.90
CA ARG A 58 -17.84 -10.57 13.22
C ARG A 58 -17.95 -10.12 14.68
N ARG A 59 -18.97 -10.60 15.40
CA ARG A 59 -19.23 -10.26 16.81
C ARG A 59 -18.53 -11.16 17.81
N GLU A 60 -17.87 -12.24 17.37
CA GLU A 60 -17.20 -13.22 18.23
C GLU A 60 -15.82 -12.77 18.73
N ALA A 61 -15.34 -11.57 18.35
CA ALA A 61 -14.10 -11.03 18.88
C ALA A 61 -14.16 -10.85 20.41
N HIS A 62 -13.12 -11.31 21.10
CA HIS A 62 -12.93 -11.11 22.54
C HIS A 62 -12.08 -9.86 22.82
N LEU A 63 -11.17 -9.53 21.92
CA LEU A 63 -10.33 -8.34 21.95
C LEU A 63 -10.44 -7.58 20.63
N PHE A 64 -10.67 -6.27 20.71
CA PHE A 64 -10.62 -5.37 19.56
C PHE A 64 -9.38 -4.47 19.68
N LEU A 65 -8.48 -4.60 18.72
CA LEU A 65 -7.30 -3.77 18.62
C LEU A 65 -7.59 -2.66 17.62
N SER A 66 -7.47 -1.42 18.10
CA SER A 66 -7.63 -0.22 17.29
C SER A 66 -6.46 0.79 17.44
N TRP A 67 -5.50 0.79 16.52
CA TRP A 67 -4.62 1.89 16.10
C TRP A 67 -5.33 3.16 15.58
N TYR A 68 -5.24 4.20 16.41
CA TYR A 68 -5.36 5.56 15.93
C TYR A 68 -4.00 6.02 15.38
N SER A 69 -3.82 6.02 14.06
CA SER A 69 -2.74 6.83 13.46
C SER A 69 -3.16 8.30 13.59
N CYS A 70 -2.70 8.99 14.63
CA CYS A 70 -3.02 10.40 14.87
C CYS A 70 -2.51 11.26 13.70
N TRP A 71 -3.41 11.65 12.79
CA TRP A 71 -3.13 12.61 11.72
C TRP A 71 -3.73 13.97 12.12
N LYS A 72 -2.84 14.93 12.37
CA LYS A 72 -2.90 16.40 12.50
C LYS A 72 -4.19 17.17 12.88
N SER A 73 -5.42 16.69 12.68
CA SER A 73 -6.64 17.52 12.83
C SER A 73 -7.60 17.10 13.95
N LEU A 74 -7.40 15.96 14.59
CA LEU A 74 -8.10 15.61 15.83
C LEU A 74 -7.06 15.31 16.91
N PRO A 75 -7.06 16.04 18.04
CA PRO A 75 -6.19 15.72 19.15
C PRO A 75 -6.65 14.35 19.66
N CYS A 76 -5.85 13.32 19.39
CA CYS A 76 -5.81 12.17 20.27
C CYS A 76 -5.58 12.76 21.66
N ALA A 77 -6.58 12.69 22.54
CA ALA A 77 -6.49 13.14 23.92
C ALA A 77 -5.53 12.20 24.68
N VAL A 78 -4.26 12.23 24.30
CA VAL A 78 -3.14 11.75 25.08
C VAL A 78 -2.71 12.97 25.90
N PRO A 79 -2.44 12.83 27.22
CA PRO A 79 -2.03 13.93 28.07
C PRO A 79 -0.92 14.77 27.42
N LYS A 80 -1.02 16.10 27.53
CA LYS A 80 -0.25 17.14 26.81
C LYS A 80 1.30 17.04 26.89
N ASN A 81 1.85 16.05 27.60
CA ASN A 81 3.28 15.93 27.89
C ASN A 81 4.01 14.85 27.07
N HIS A 82 3.36 14.21 26.08
CA HIS A 82 4.02 13.26 25.18
C HIS A 82 4.06 13.79 23.74
N ARG A 83 5.24 14.30 23.35
CA ARG A 83 5.55 14.64 21.95
C ARG A 83 5.45 13.36 21.11
N PHE A 84 4.41 13.27 20.29
CA PHE A 84 4.05 12.17 19.39
C PHE A 84 3.72 10.84 20.11
N PRO A 85 2.59 10.17 19.81
CA PRO A 85 2.45 8.78 20.20
C PRO A 85 3.50 8.00 19.40
N SER A 86 4.56 7.56 20.07
CA SER A 86 5.46 6.56 19.50
C SER A 86 4.61 5.41 18.96
N LEU A 87 4.89 4.98 17.72
CA LEU A 87 4.25 3.88 16.97
C LEU A 87 4.26 2.52 17.70
N SER A 88 4.77 2.50 18.92
CA SER A 88 4.89 1.35 19.78
C SER A 88 3.58 1.04 20.51
N TYR A 89 2.66 1.96 20.74
CA TYR A 89 1.51 1.70 21.61
C TYR A 89 0.24 1.25 20.84
N LEU A 90 -0.28 0.07 21.19
CA LEU A 90 -1.58 -0.46 20.79
C LEU A 90 -2.62 -0.08 21.85
N PRO A 91 -3.61 0.77 21.53
CA PRO A 91 -4.79 0.91 22.38
C PRO A 91 -5.55 -0.42 22.37
N MET A 92 -5.71 -1.03 23.54
CA MET A 92 -6.54 -2.22 23.69
C MET A 92 -7.95 -1.82 24.12
N GLN A 93 -8.95 -2.03 23.26
CA GLN A 93 -10.35 -1.94 23.67
C GLN A 93 -10.86 -3.36 23.96
N THR A 94 -11.06 -3.67 25.24
CA THR A 94 -11.73 -4.90 25.66
C THR A 94 -13.24 -4.73 25.60
N LYS A 95 -13.96 -5.75 25.14
CA LYS A 95 -15.41 -5.75 24.89
C LYS A 95 -16.27 -5.29 26.09
N HIS A 96 -15.76 -5.38 27.31
CA HIS A 96 -16.44 -4.94 28.53
C HIS A 96 -16.74 -3.42 28.59
N SER A 97 -16.09 -2.58 27.78
CA SER A 97 -16.31 -1.12 27.79
C SER A 97 -17.43 -0.63 26.84
N LEU A 98 -18.21 -1.52 26.23
CA LEU A 98 -19.22 -1.13 25.22
C LEU A 98 -20.68 -1.28 25.69
N VAL A 99 -20.92 -1.74 26.93
CA VAL A 99 -22.27 -2.17 27.36
C VAL A 99 -23.00 -1.19 28.29
N SER A 100 -22.39 -0.13 28.81
CA SER A 100 -23.11 0.84 29.67
C SER A 100 -22.97 2.26 29.15
N GLY A 101 -24.10 2.90 28.82
CA GLY A 101 -24.20 4.28 28.31
C GLY A 101 -23.80 5.39 29.29
N LEU A 102 -22.93 5.10 30.25
CA LEU A 102 -22.33 6.01 31.23
C LEU A 102 -20.91 5.49 31.49
N LEU A 103 -19.89 6.08 30.86
CA LEU A 103 -18.49 5.64 31.00
C LEU A 103 -17.60 6.80 31.40
N SER A 104 -17.07 6.73 32.61
CA SER A 104 -15.74 7.25 32.87
C SER A 104 -14.76 6.52 31.94
N PHE A 105 -14.12 7.25 31.03
CA PHE A 105 -13.08 6.70 30.17
C PHE A 105 -11.84 6.43 31.02
N GLU A 106 -11.76 5.26 31.66
CA GLU A 106 -10.45 4.75 32.02
C GLU A 106 -9.66 4.58 30.72
N THR A 107 -8.51 5.25 30.64
CA THR A 107 -7.66 5.17 29.46
C THR A 107 -7.31 3.70 29.23
N PRO A 108 -7.65 3.13 28.05
CA PRO A 108 -7.39 1.73 27.80
C PRO A 108 -5.90 1.43 28.00
N PRO A 109 -5.53 0.29 28.59
CA PRO A 109 -4.12 -0.08 28.74
C PRO A 109 -3.46 -0.05 27.35
N THR A 110 -2.35 0.68 27.26
CA THR A 110 -1.62 0.83 26.01
C THR A 110 -0.49 -0.19 25.96
N VAL A 111 -0.50 -1.07 24.96
CA VAL A 111 0.53 -2.10 24.82
C VAL A 111 1.65 -1.61 23.93
N ASN A 112 2.83 -1.41 24.52
CA ASN A 112 4.04 -1.15 23.76
C ASN A 112 4.52 -2.41 23.00
N ILE A 113 4.26 -2.51 21.69
CA ILE A 113 4.66 -3.59 20.76
C ILE A 113 6.16 -3.86 20.80
N LEU A 114 7.02 -2.86 21.06
CA LEU A 114 8.47 -3.06 21.06
C LEU A 114 8.96 -3.72 22.35
N ARG A 115 8.26 -3.50 23.47
CA ARG A 115 8.75 -3.83 24.82
C ARG A 115 8.00 -4.97 25.48
N HIS A 116 6.72 -5.12 25.18
CA HIS A 116 5.89 -6.11 25.84
C HIS A 116 5.94 -7.47 25.16
N ASP A 117 5.72 -8.50 25.98
CA ASP A 117 5.43 -9.84 25.48
C ASP A 117 3.96 -9.91 25.05
N LEU A 118 3.72 -9.72 23.75
CA LEU A 118 2.37 -9.75 23.19
C LEU A 118 1.71 -11.13 23.37
N ARG A 119 2.48 -12.22 23.42
CA ARG A 119 1.93 -13.56 23.66
C ARG A 119 1.39 -13.66 25.07
N ALA A 120 2.17 -13.24 26.07
CA ALA A 120 1.73 -13.25 27.46
C ALA A 120 0.49 -12.38 27.67
N ILE A 121 0.49 -11.15 27.14
CA ILE A 121 -0.63 -10.21 27.30
C ILE A 121 -1.89 -10.74 26.63
N TRP A 122 -1.76 -11.34 25.43
CA TRP A 122 -2.93 -11.77 24.68
C TRP A 122 -3.35 -13.22 24.86
N ARG A 123 -2.58 -14.02 25.60
CA ARG A 123 -2.90 -15.42 25.92
C ARG A 123 -4.36 -15.65 26.36
N PRO A 124 -5.02 -14.77 27.16
CA PRO A 124 -6.41 -14.99 27.57
C PRO A 124 -7.45 -14.85 26.44
N TYR A 125 -7.10 -14.19 25.33
CA TYR A 125 -8.05 -13.90 24.26
C TYR A 125 -7.98 -14.97 23.17
N LYS A 126 -9.11 -15.65 22.91
CA LYS A 126 -9.23 -16.65 21.84
C LYS A 126 -9.27 -15.98 20.46
N VAL A 127 -10.09 -14.94 20.32
CA VAL A 127 -10.27 -14.20 19.06
C VAL A 127 -9.83 -12.75 19.23
N ILE A 128 -8.88 -12.33 18.40
CA ILE A 128 -8.37 -10.95 18.34
C ILE A 128 -8.77 -10.38 16.99
N ARG A 129 -9.47 -9.24 17.02
CA ARG A 129 -9.81 -8.48 15.82
C ARG A 129 -8.92 -7.26 15.72
N ILE A 130 -8.30 -7.07 14.56
CA ILE A 130 -7.50 -5.89 14.21
C ILE A 130 -8.24 -5.19 13.06
N ALA A 131 -8.47 -3.89 13.17
CA ALA A 131 -9.20 -3.15 12.14
C ALA A 131 -8.53 -1.82 11.84
N GLU A 132 -7.58 -1.72 10.87
CA GLU A 132 -6.89 -0.45 10.72
C GLU A 132 -6.08 -0.06 9.50
N ARG A 133 -5.76 1.26 9.53
CA ARG A 133 -4.65 1.95 8.87
C ARG A 133 -3.36 1.82 9.69
N LEU A 134 -2.50 0.87 9.34
CA LEU A 134 -1.18 0.78 9.96
C LEU A 134 -0.17 1.72 9.30
N GLY A 135 0.61 2.37 10.15
CA GLY A 135 1.80 3.11 9.74
C GLY A 135 2.89 2.19 9.18
N TYR A 136 3.84 2.80 8.45
CA TYR A 136 4.90 2.09 7.71
C TYR A 136 5.82 1.20 8.57
N THR A 137 5.84 1.41 9.88
CA THR A 137 6.74 0.75 10.83
C THR A 137 6.07 -0.35 11.66
N ALA A 138 4.80 -0.68 11.43
CA ALA A 138 4.12 -1.68 12.27
C ALA A 138 4.76 -3.07 12.16
N VAL A 139 4.98 -3.55 10.93
CA VAL A 139 5.75 -4.79 10.65
C VAL A 139 7.14 -4.69 11.27
N GLN A 140 7.76 -3.51 11.17
CA GLN A 140 9.09 -3.27 11.71
C GLN A 140 9.15 -3.44 13.22
N ALA A 141 8.16 -2.90 13.92
CA ALA A 141 8.08 -3.00 15.36
C ALA A 141 7.94 -4.46 15.84
N LEU A 142 7.28 -5.33 15.07
CA LEU A 142 7.23 -6.75 15.39
C LEU A 142 8.58 -7.44 15.18
N LEU A 143 9.25 -7.13 14.06
CA LEU A 143 10.58 -7.67 13.75
C LEU A 143 11.66 -7.17 14.72
N ASP A 144 11.50 -5.99 15.32
CA ASP A 144 12.44 -5.45 16.31
C ASP A 144 12.11 -5.89 17.76
N ASN A 145 10.96 -6.53 18.00
CA ASN A 145 10.61 -7.01 19.33
C ASN A 145 11.43 -8.25 19.67
N GLN A 146 12.40 -8.08 20.58
CA GLN A 146 13.29 -9.15 21.06
C GLN A 146 12.55 -10.33 21.70
N ARG A 147 11.40 -10.08 22.34
CA ARG A 147 10.58 -11.13 22.96
C ARG A 147 9.82 -11.97 21.95
N LEU A 148 9.64 -11.46 20.72
CA LEU A 148 8.99 -12.20 19.64
C LEU A 148 9.96 -12.99 18.77
N GLN A 149 11.27 -12.69 18.81
CA GLN A 149 12.28 -13.35 17.95
C GLN A 149 12.24 -14.89 18.01
N PRO A 150 12.12 -15.54 19.18
CA PRO A 150 12.06 -17.00 19.23
C PRO A 150 10.89 -17.61 18.45
N TYR A 151 9.83 -16.83 18.20
CA TYR A 151 8.61 -17.29 17.50
C TYR A 151 8.59 -16.89 16.03
N LEU A 152 9.41 -15.91 15.63
CA LEU A 152 9.56 -15.53 14.23
C LEU A 152 10.42 -16.53 13.45
N GLY A 153 11.23 -17.33 14.14
CA GLY A 153 12.05 -18.38 13.53
C GLY A 153 12.96 -17.80 12.45
N GLU A 154 13.00 -18.46 11.28
CA GLU A 154 13.81 -18.03 10.14
C GLU A 154 13.45 -16.64 9.61
N LEU A 155 12.21 -16.15 9.81
CA LEU A 155 11.81 -14.82 9.36
C LEU A 155 12.66 -13.69 9.97
N SER A 156 13.25 -13.93 11.14
CA SER A 156 14.17 -12.99 11.80
C SER A 156 15.50 -12.79 11.05
N GLN A 157 15.88 -13.74 10.19
CA GLN A 157 17.13 -13.71 9.43
C GLN A 157 16.98 -12.95 8.11
N TYR A 158 15.76 -12.80 7.61
CA TYR A 158 15.47 -12.08 6.38
C TYR A 158 15.50 -10.57 6.60
N SER A 159 15.83 -9.83 5.55
CA SER A 159 15.69 -8.38 5.58
C SER A 159 14.23 -7.99 5.85
N LYS A 160 14.02 -6.84 6.47
CA LYS A 160 12.67 -6.28 6.74
C LYS A 160 11.85 -6.16 5.46
N ARG A 161 12.52 -5.88 4.34
CA ARG A 161 11.97 -5.83 2.99
C ARG A 161 11.52 -7.22 2.54
N ASP A 162 12.37 -8.23 2.68
CA ASP A 162 12.05 -9.60 2.28
C ASP A 162 10.89 -10.17 3.08
N VAL A 163 10.82 -9.91 4.38
CA VAL A 163 9.67 -10.30 5.19
C VAL A 163 8.38 -9.66 4.65
N LYS A 164 8.36 -8.34 4.41
CA LYS A 164 7.20 -7.66 3.82
C LYS A 164 6.82 -8.26 2.46
N ARG A 165 7.81 -8.60 1.64
CA ARG A 165 7.61 -9.23 0.34
C ARG A 165 6.96 -10.60 0.46
N LEU A 166 7.53 -11.48 1.25
CA LEU A 166 7.02 -12.83 1.51
C LEU A 166 5.58 -12.77 2.03
N LEU A 167 5.33 -11.96 3.06
CA LEU A 167 3.99 -11.80 3.63
C LEU A 167 2.96 -11.34 2.59
N THR A 168 3.34 -10.41 1.71
CA THR A 168 2.44 -9.92 0.66
C THR A 168 2.21 -10.96 -0.43
N GLN A 169 3.24 -11.66 -0.89
CA GLN A 169 3.15 -12.70 -1.92
C GLN A 169 2.39 -13.95 -1.45
N MET A 170 2.40 -14.26 -0.15
CA MET A 170 1.59 -15.33 0.43
C MET A 170 0.08 -15.04 0.38
N ILE A 171 -0.29 -13.76 0.41
CA ILE A 171 -1.68 -13.32 0.56
C ILE A 171 -2.30 -13.00 -0.80
N PHE A 172 -1.59 -12.24 -1.64
CA PHE A 172 -2.18 -11.68 -2.84
C PHE A 172 -1.66 -12.39 -4.09
N TYR A 173 -2.55 -13.11 -4.76
CA TYR A 173 -2.38 -13.56 -6.14
C TYR A 173 -3.44 -12.88 -7.02
N PRO A 174 -3.13 -12.46 -8.26
CA PRO A 174 -4.14 -11.83 -9.12
C PRO A 174 -5.30 -12.78 -9.41
N SER A 175 -6.55 -12.29 -9.35
CA SER A 175 -7.68 -13.08 -9.85
C SER A 175 -7.55 -13.34 -11.35
N GLU A 176 -8.32 -14.28 -11.90
CA GLU A 176 -8.35 -14.55 -13.34
C GLU A 176 -8.72 -13.27 -14.13
N SER A 177 -9.78 -12.57 -13.71
CA SER A 177 -10.22 -11.33 -14.37
C SER A 177 -9.16 -10.20 -14.33
N VAL A 178 -8.34 -10.13 -13.28
CA VAL A 178 -7.20 -9.20 -13.21
C VAL A 178 -6.08 -9.67 -14.12
N SER A 179 -5.76 -10.96 -14.09
CA SER A 179 -4.73 -11.56 -14.94
C SER A 179 -5.03 -11.36 -16.42
N GLU A 180 -6.25 -11.68 -16.87
CA GLU A 180 -6.68 -11.45 -18.27
C GLU A 180 -6.49 -10.00 -18.71
N ARG A 181 -6.81 -9.03 -17.84
CA ARG A 181 -6.61 -7.61 -18.13
C ARG A 181 -5.15 -7.23 -18.24
N MET A 182 -4.31 -7.78 -17.36
CA MET A 182 -2.86 -7.60 -17.46
C MET A 182 -2.33 -8.13 -18.80
N HIS A 183 -2.82 -9.28 -19.27
CA HIS A 183 -2.41 -9.86 -20.57
C HIS A 183 -2.76 -8.95 -21.74
N ARG A 184 -3.90 -8.24 -21.69
CA ARG A 184 -4.33 -7.31 -22.76
C ARG A 184 -3.38 -6.13 -22.99
N PHE A 185 -2.49 -5.82 -22.03
CA PHE A 185 -1.45 -4.80 -22.24
C PHE A 185 -0.28 -5.30 -23.10
N GLY A 186 -0.13 -6.62 -23.32
CA GLY A 186 1.00 -7.18 -24.08
C GLY A 186 2.36 -7.04 -23.40
N LEU A 187 2.42 -6.47 -22.19
CA LEU A 187 3.65 -6.20 -21.45
C LEU A 187 4.27 -7.42 -20.75
N GLN A 188 3.62 -8.58 -20.80
CA GLN A 188 4.16 -9.79 -20.19
C GLN A 188 5.28 -10.45 -21.01
N GLN A 189 5.36 -10.11 -22.31
CA GLN A 189 6.31 -10.73 -23.25
C GLN A 189 7.64 -9.98 -23.32
N ALA A 190 7.71 -8.76 -22.79
CA ALA A 190 8.88 -7.90 -22.87
C ALA A 190 9.07 -7.12 -21.55
N PRO A 191 10.32 -6.87 -21.13
CA PRO A 191 10.56 -6.11 -19.92
C PRO A 191 10.13 -4.64 -20.08
N TYR A 192 9.52 -4.09 -19.04
CA TYR A 192 9.02 -2.71 -19.00
C TYR A 192 9.28 -2.08 -17.62
N VAL A 193 9.31 -0.75 -17.59
CA VAL A 193 9.43 0.02 -16.34
C VAL A 193 8.05 0.42 -15.82
N GLY A 194 7.86 0.33 -14.51
CA GLY A 194 6.65 0.75 -13.82
C GLY A 194 6.82 2.15 -13.26
N VAL A 195 5.84 3.02 -13.45
CA VAL A 195 5.83 4.37 -12.89
C VAL A 195 4.52 4.59 -12.16
N HIS A 196 4.59 4.86 -10.87
CA HIS A 196 3.44 5.20 -10.05
C HIS A 196 3.49 6.66 -9.59
N VAL A 197 2.53 7.46 -10.05
CA VAL A 197 2.43 8.88 -9.71
C VAL A 197 1.16 9.14 -8.91
N ARG A 198 1.34 9.55 -7.65
CA ARG A 198 0.26 10.09 -6.83
C ARG A 198 0.21 11.61 -7.01
N SER A 199 -0.84 12.12 -7.66
CA SER A 199 -1.09 13.56 -7.83
C SER A 199 -2.10 14.10 -6.83
N GLY A 200 -2.98 13.27 -6.28
CA GLY A 200 -4.10 13.68 -5.42
C GLY A 200 -5.14 14.59 -6.10
N GLU A 201 -5.01 14.86 -7.40
CA GLU A 201 -5.83 15.81 -8.19
C GLU A 201 -7.30 15.39 -8.16
N ASP A 202 -7.58 14.18 -8.64
CA ASP A 202 -8.92 13.62 -8.81
C ASP A 202 -9.60 13.29 -7.47
N PHE A 203 -8.94 13.50 -6.33
CA PHE A 203 -9.49 13.24 -4.99
C PHE A 203 -9.54 14.48 -4.10
N GLY A 204 -9.19 15.66 -4.62
CA GLY A 204 -9.22 16.89 -3.85
C GLY A 204 -8.31 16.87 -2.61
N GLU A 205 -7.29 15.99 -2.57
CA GLU A 205 -6.42 15.87 -1.41
C GLU A 205 -5.62 17.16 -1.20
N SER A 206 -5.87 17.90 -0.12
CA SER A 206 -5.17 19.17 0.18
C SER A 206 -3.76 18.98 0.77
N ASP A 207 -3.18 17.78 0.66
CA ASP A 207 -1.85 17.53 1.19
C ASP A 207 -0.78 18.21 0.31
N HIS A 208 -0.12 19.20 0.90
CA HIS A 208 0.99 19.98 0.33
C HIS A 208 2.07 19.15 -0.40
N ARG A 209 2.23 17.88 -0.02
CA ARG A 209 3.15 16.95 -0.70
C ARG A 209 2.80 16.71 -2.17
N PHE A 210 1.55 16.97 -2.57
CA PHE A 210 1.07 16.78 -3.94
C PHE A 210 0.99 18.08 -4.73
N ASP A 211 1.15 19.23 -4.08
CA ASP A 211 1.01 20.55 -4.71
C ASP A 211 1.84 20.68 -5.98
N LEU A 212 3.06 20.13 -5.99
CA LEU A 212 3.92 20.19 -7.17
C LEU A 212 3.31 19.50 -8.38
N VAL A 213 2.79 18.28 -8.17
CA VAL A 213 2.17 17.52 -9.26
C VAL A 213 0.90 18.24 -9.71
N LYS A 214 0.06 18.67 -8.75
CA LYS A 214 -1.20 19.36 -9.02
C LYS A 214 -1.05 20.68 -9.74
N SER A 215 -0.10 21.51 -9.31
CA SER A 215 0.04 22.87 -9.83
C SER A 215 0.58 22.90 -11.26
N ASN A 216 1.28 21.85 -11.70
CA ASN A 216 1.92 21.83 -13.02
C ASN A 216 2.14 20.41 -13.55
N LEU A 217 1.05 19.73 -13.93
CA LEU A 217 1.07 18.35 -14.45
C LEU A 217 1.95 18.20 -15.69
N THR A 218 1.98 19.22 -16.56
CA THR A 218 2.84 19.26 -17.76
C THR A 218 4.31 19.14 -17.36
N THR A 219 4.76 20.00 -16.43
CA THR A 219 6.13 19.96 -15.91
C THR A 219 6.44 18.64 -15.20
N ALA A 220 5.53 18.17 -14.35
CA ALA A 220 5.70 16.91 -13.63
C ALA A 220 5.87 15.74 -14.60
N SER A 221 5.06 15.66 -15.66
CA SER A 221 5.15 14.59 -16.66
C SER A 221 6.50 14.60 -17.41
N LEU A 222 7.02 15.79 -17.77
CA LEU A 222 8.32 15.92 -18.45
C LEU A 222 9.48 15.55 -17.53
N GLN A 223 9.48 16.01 -16.27
CA GLN A 223 10.49 15.64 -15.29
C GLN A 223 10.52 14.13 -15.04
N ILE A 224 9.36 13.50 -14.88
CA ILE A 224 9.26 12.05 -14.65
C ILE A 224 9.82 11.28 -15.84
N LEU A 225 9.44 11.65 -17.08
CA LEU A 225 9.94 11.00 -18.28
C LEU A 225 11.46 11.13 -18.39
N ARG A 226 11.99 12.35 -18.25
CA ARG A 226 13.44 12.61 -18.22
C ARG A 226 14.15 11.74 -17.19
N CYS A 227 13.59 11.68 -15.98
CA CYS A 227 14.15 10.89 -14.89
C CYS A 227 14.26 9.40 -15.23
N VAL A 228 13.17 8.82 -15.73
CA VAL A 228 13.14 7.40 -16.05
C VAL A 228 14.04 7.10 -17.25
N THR A 229 14.06 7.95 -18.27
CA THR A 229 14.90 7.75 -19.47
C THR A 229 16.37 7.93 -19.18
N SER A 230 16.75 8.89 -18.33
CA SER A 230 18.14 9.05 -17.90
C SER A 230 18.63 7.86 -17.06
N ALA A 231 17.79 7.31 -16.17
CA ALA A 231 18.14 6.08 -15.45
C ALA A 231 18.33 4.88 -16.38
N PHE A 232 17.52 4.80 -17.44
CA PHE A 232 17.63 3.77 -18.47
C PHE A 232 18.91 3.94 -19.30
N GLN A 233 19.20 5.14 -19.79
CA GLN A 233 20.37 5.45 -20.62
C GLN A 233 21.69 5.28 -19.87
N ASN A 234 21.72 5.61 -18.58
CA ASN A 234 22.92 5.48 -17.74
C ASN A 234 23.19 4.03 -17.27
N ASN A 235 22.60 3.02 -17.93
CA ASN A 235 22.72 1.60 -17.59
C ASN A 235 22.44 1.27 -16.11
N THR A 236 21.64 2.09 -15.43
CA THR A 236 21.26 1.85 -14.02
C THR A 236 20.22 0.73 -13.92
N LEU A 237 19.57 0.38 -15.04
CA LEU A 237 18.57 -0.66 -15.15
C LEU A 237 19.15 -1.90 -15.86
N PRO A 238 18.79 -3.13 -15.43
CA PRO A 238 19.27 -4.37 -16.03
C PRO A 238 18.52 -4.70 -17.34
N LEU A 239 18.42 -3.72 -18.24
CA LEU A 239 17.81 -3.89 -19.56
C LEU A 239 18.96 -3.94 -20.57
N ASN A 240 19.02 -5.01 -21.37
CA ASN A 240 19.98 -5.12 -22.46
C ASN A 240 19.74 -3.97 -23.45
N SER A 241 20.54 -2.93 -23.28
CA SER A 241 20.48 -1.65 -24.01
C SER A 241 21.00 -1.88 -25.42
N THR A 242 20.11 -2.22 -26.35
CA THR A 242 20.33 -1.86 -27.75
C THR A 242 19.80 -0.44 -27.93
N SER A 243 20.63 0.45 -28.48
CA SER A 243 20.35 1.90 -28.63
C SER A 243 19.01 2.22 -29.31
N ASP A 244 18.50 1.28 -30.10
CA ASP A 244 17.34 1.48 -30.96
C ASP A 244 16.03 0.98 -30.33
N ARG A 245 16.08 0.42 -29.12
CA ARG A 245 14.90 -0.17 -28.50
C ARG A 245 14.02 0.91 -27.87
N VAL A 246 12.75 0.94 -28.29
CA VAL A 246 11.69 1.72 -27.63
C VAL A 246 11.49 1.22 -26.20
N LEU A 247 11.53 2.12 -25.21
CA LEU A 247 11.29 1.77 -23.82
C LEU A 247 9.79 1.65 -23.55
N ASP A 248 9.31 0.45 -23.23
CA ASP A 248 7.94 0.26 -22.74
C ASP A 248 7.83 0.67 -21.26
N MET A 249 6.82 1.49 -20.97
CA MET A 249 6.55 2.05 -19.64
C MET A 249 5.08 1.86 -19.26
N TYR A 250 4.82 1.28 -18.09
CA TYR A 250 3.47 1.23 -17.51
C TYR A 250 3.28 2.36 -16.48
N VAL A 251 2.27 3.21 -16.68
CA VAL A 251 1.97 4.36 -15.82
C VAL A 251 0.67 4.13 -15.06
N ALA A 252 0.78 4.06 -13.74
CA ALA A 252 -0.33 4.10 -12.81
C ALA A 252 -0.41 5.48 -12.15
N SER A 253 -1.56 6.13 -12.24
CA SER A 253 -1.81 7.40 -11.58
C SER A 253 -3.28 7.57 -11.26
N ASP A 254 -3.54 8.32 -10.21
CA ASP A 254 -4.84 8.85 -9.88
C ASP A 254 -5.30 10.00 -10.78
N SER A 255 -4.42 10.66 -11.53
CA SER A 255 -4.79 11.73 -12.48
C SER A 255 -4.91 11.20 -13.91
N LYS A 256 -6.11 11.30 -14.48
CA LYS A 256 -6.32 11.00 -15.91
C LYS A 256 -5.53 11.96 -16.80
N THR A 257 -5.52 13.25 -16.45
CA THR A 257 -4.81 14.30 -17.19
C THR A 257 -3.32 14.01 -17.26
N LEU A 258 -2.70 13.61 -16.14
CA LEU A 258 -1.29 13.27 -16.10
C LEU A 258 -0.95 12.09 -17.00
N LYS A 259 -1.76 11.02 -17.02
CA LYS A 259 -1.55 9.87 -17.91
C LYS A 259 -1.53 10.28 -19.39
N VAL A 260 -2.47 11.14 -19.80
CA VAL A 260 -2.54 11.66 -21.17
C VAL A 260 -1.30 12.49 -21.50
N LEU A 261 -0.90 13.42 -20.62
CA LEU A 261 0.29 14.24 -20.81
C LEU A 261 1.56 13.38 -20.88
N MET A 262 1.71 12.38 -20.02
CA MET A 262 2.84 11.44 -20.08
C MET A 262 2.87 10.69 -21.41
N ALA A 263 1.75 10.18 -21.91
CA ALA A 263 1.70 9.49 -23.20
C ALA A 263 2.04 10.43 -24.38
N GLN A 264 1.60 11.69 -24.33
CA GLN A 264 1.92 12.70 -25.35
C GLN A 264 3.41 13.06 -25.33
N HIS A 265 3.98 13.33 -24.15
CA HIS A 265 5.38 13.72 -24.01
C HIS A 265 6.35 12.57 -24.24
N ALA A 266 5.95 11.33 -23.96
CA ALA A 266 6.79 10.12 -24.10
C ALA A 266 7.35 9.93 -25.51
N LYS A 267 6.64 10.42 -26.55
CA LYS A 267 7.13 10.40 -27.94
C LYS A 267 8.48 11.11 -28.11
N ARG A 268 8.74 12.16 -27.31
CA ARG A 268 10.00 12.92 -27.34
C ARG A 268 11.19 12.14 -26.75
N PHE A 269 10.91 11.07 -26.02
CA PHE A 269 11.89 10.29 -25.27
C PHE A 269 12.08 8.87 -25.81
N ASN A 270 11.50 8.55 -26.97
CA ASN A 270 11.43 7.18 -27.50
C ASN A 270 10.83 6.18 -26.49
N VAL A 271 9.79 6.62 -25.76
CA VAL A 271 9.08 5.81 -24.76
C VAL A 271 7.68 5.48 -25.27
N ARG A 272 7.25 4.23 -25.10
CA ARG A 272 5.85 3.81 -25.29
C ARG A 272 5.17 3.70 -23.92
N VAL A 273 4.17 4.55 -23.69
CA VAL A 273 3.41 4.56 -22.42
C VAL A 273 2.15 3.70 -22.55
N HIS A 274 1.98 2.82 -21.56
CA HIS A 274 0.81 1.99 -21.32
C HIS A 274 0.15 2.44 -20.03
N SER A 275 -1.17 2.56 -20.00
CA SER A 275 -1.91 2.86 -18.77
C SER A 275 -3.37 2.45 -18.89
N LEU A 276 -4.03 2.19 -17.77
CA LEU A 276 -5.49 2.10 -17.74
C LEU A 276 -6.10 3.48 -18.01
N SER A 277 -7.12 3.52 -18.87
CA SER A 277 -7.88 4.75 -19.17
C SER A 277 -8.72 5.25 -18.00
N SER A 278 -9.00 4.39 -17.02
CA SER A 278 -9.70 4.74 -15.78
C SER A 278 -8.79 5.44 -14.78
N THR A 279 -9.39 6.29 -13.95
CA THR A 279 -8.75 6.88 -12.78
C THR A 279 -8.60 5.81 -11.69
N ALA A 280 -7.38 5.67 -11.15
CA ALA A 280 -7.15 4.77 -10.02
C ALA A 280 -7.79 5.37 -8.77
N MET A 281 -8.80 4.72 -8.21
CA MET A 281 -9.57 5.30 -7.12
C MET A 281 -9.06 4.93 -5.73
N HIS A 282 -9.14 5.89 -4.81
CA HIS A 282 -9.05 5.59 -3.39
C HIS A 282 -10.24 4.76 -2.95
N LEU A 283 -10.00 3.53 -2.50
CA LEU A 283 -11.01 2.64 -1.92
C LEU A 283 -11.80 3.26 -0.75
N ALA A 284 -11.34 4.39 -0.23
CA ALA A 284 -11.94 5.14 0.87
C ALA A 284 -12.94 6.23 0.41
N VAL A 285 -12.92 6.64 -0.86
CA VAL A 285 -13.74 7.75 -1.34
C VAL A 285 -15.15 7.24 -1.61
N ASN A 286 -16.09 7.74 -0.82
CA ASN A 286 -17.52 7.44 -0.91
C ASN A 286 -18.08 7.73 -2.31
N ARG A 287 -19.25 7.13 -2.58
CA ARG A 287 -20.16 7.20 -3.76
C ARG A 287 -20.44 8.58 -4.41
N ARG A 288 -19.68 9.63 -4.12
CA ARG A 288 -19.99 11.02 -4.44
C ARG A 288 -19.66 11.44 -5.88
N GLU A 289 -18.83 10.71 -6.62
CA GLU A 289 -18.43 11.13 -7.97
C GLU A 289 -18.86 10.15 -9.05
N GLY A 290 -19.94 10.51 -9.76
CA GLY A 290 -20.21 10.14 -11.16
C GLY A 290 -20.47 8.66 -11.51
N VAL A 291 -19.99 7.70 -10.73
CA VAL A 291 -20.16 6.28 -11.01
C VAL A 291 -21.47 5.81 -10.43
N ARG A 292 -22.49 5.83 -11.30
CA ARG A 292 -23.88 5.53 -10.95
C ARG A 292 -24.17 4.05 -10.80
N SER A 293 -23.31 3.15 -11.29
CA SER A 293 -23.57 1.69 -11.27
C SER A 293 -22.60 0.92 -10.38
N VAL A 294 -23.11 -0.12 -9.72
CA VAL A 294 -22.31 -1.08 -8.94
C VAL A 294 -21.20 -1.71 -9.79
N GLU A 295 -21.48 -1.98 -11.07
CA GLU A 295 -20.50 -2.56 -11.99
C GLU A 295 -19.36 -1.60 -12.32
N GLY A 296 -19.63 -0.31 -12.49
CA GLY A 296 -18.56 0.68 -12.68
C GLY A 296 -17.61 0.73 -11.48
N TRP A 297 -18.14 0.55 -10.27
CA TRP A 297 -17.33 0.47 -9.05
C TRP A 297 -16.54 -0.84 -8.94
N ARG A 298 -17.12 -1.99 -9.32
CA ARG A 298 -16.39 -3.28 -9.43
C ARG A 298 -15.22 -3.16 -10.37
N GLU A 299 -15.46 -2.52 -11.50
CA GLU A 299 -14.48 -2.32 -12.53
C GLU A 299 -13.32 -1.44 -12.07
N MET A 300 -13.60 -0.31 -11.41
CA MET A 300 -12.56 0.52 -10.81
C MET A 300 -11.77 -0.25 -9.74
N PHE A 301 -12.44 -1.01 -8.89
CA PHE A 301 -11.79 -1.84 -7.88
C PHE A 301 -10.82 -2.85 -8.53
N ARG A 302 -11.26 -3.53 -9.60
CA ARG A 302 -10.42 -4.44 -10.38
C ARG A 302 -9.23 -3.70 -10.99
N ASN A 303 -9.45 -2.52 -11.56
CA ASN A 303 -8.39 -1.71 -12.20
C ASN A 303 -7.32 -1.25 -11.20
N VAL A 304 -7.68 -0.96 -9.95
CA VAL A 304 -6.69 -0.67 -8.89
C VAL A 304 -5.75 -1.86 -8.65
N PHE A 305 -6.26 -3.10 -8.70
CA PHE A 305 -5.41 -4.28 -8.59
C PHE A 305 -4.63 -4.58 -9.87
N VAL A 306 -5.20 -4.31 -11.05
CA VAL A 306 -4.43 -4.36 -12.31
C VAL A 306 -3.23 -3.43 -12.22
N ASP A 307 -3.42 -2.16 -11.81
CA ASP A 307 -2.31 -1.23 -11.59
C ASP A 307 -1.30 -1.78 -10.58
N LEU A 308 -1.76 -2.35 -9.45
CA LEU A 308 -0.90 -2.90 -8.41
C LEU A 308 0.01 -4.03 -8.96
N PHE A 309 -0.57 -5.00 -9.68
CA PHE A 309 0.17 -6.15 -10.19
C PHE A 309 0.99 -5.83 -11.45
N MET A 310 0.55 -4.89 -12.29
CA MET A 310 1.37 -4.39 -13.41
C MET A 310 2.62 -3.68 -12.89
N LEU A 311 2.49 -2.83 -11.86
CA LEU A 311 3.67 -2.20 -11.26
C LEU A 311 4.61 -3.22 -10.62
N SER A 312 4.09 -4.25 -9.96
CA SER A 312 4.93 -5.25 -9.27
C SER A 312 5.71 -6.17 -10.21
N LYS A 313 5.25 -6.32 -11.45
CA LYS A 313 5.91 -7.13 -12.50
C LYS A 313 6.89 -6.34 -13.37
N SER A 314 7.04 -5.04 -13.12
CA SER A 314 8.03 -4.21 -13.81
C SER A 314 9.47 -4.57 -13.43
N VAL A 315 10.42 -4.36 -14.35
CA VAL A 315 11.86 -4.58 -14.07
C VAL A 315 12.48 -3.50 -13.21
N ALA A 316 11.82 -2.33 -13.12
CA ALA A 316 12.15 -1.25 -12.21
C ALA A 316 10.89 -0.42 -11.92
N LEU A 317 10.72 -0.02 -10.67
CA LEU A 317 9.56 0.74 -10.22
C LEU A 317 9.99 2.14 -9.77
N PHE A 318 9.39 3.16 -10.39
CA PHE A 318 9.59 4.56 -10.06
C PHE A 318 8.34 5.12 -9.38
N THR A 319 8.51 5.96 -8.36
CA THR A 319 7.37 6.55 -7.65
C THR A 319 7.59 7.97 -7.14
N THR A 320 6.50 8.73 -6.99
CA THR A 320 6.48 9.99 -6.22
C THR A 320 6.30 9.80 -4.70
N GLY A 321 6.26 8.54 -4.23
CA GLY A 321 6.23 8.19 -2.80
C GLY A 321 4.81 8.05 -2.28
N SER A 322 4.26 6.83 -2.35
CA SER A 322 2.91 6.51 -1.91
C SER A 322 2.84 5.15 -1.22
N GLY A 323 1.85 4.95 -0.35
CA GLY A 323 1.62 3.63 0.23
C GLY A 323 1.22 2.56 -0.80
N PHE A 324 0.66 2.97 -1.94
CA PHE A 324 0.26 2.06 -3.03
C PHE A 324 1.46 1.51 -3.78
N SER A 325 2.41 2.37 -4.15
CA SER A 325 3.68 1.96 -4.76
C SER A 325 4.50 1.05 -3.83
N ASP A 326 4.45 1.27 -2.52
CA ASP A 326 5.12 0.39 -1.55
C ASP A 326 4.48 -1.01 -1.51
N ALA A 327 3.16 -1.09 -1.67
CA ALA A 327 2.45 -2.37 -1.78
C ALA A 327 2.80 -3.09 -3.10
N ALA A 328 2.86 -2.35 -4.23
CA ALA A 328 3.32 -2.91 -5.51
C ALA A 328 4.75 -3.42 -5.41
N TRP A 329 5.64 -2.66 -4.77
CA TRP A 329 7.02 -3.07 -4.55
C TRP A 329 7.13 -4.31 -3.67
N SER A 330 6.30 -4.41 -2.62
CA SER A 330 6.23 -5.60 -1.76
C SER A 330 5.75 -6.84 -2.53
N LEU A 331 5.04 -6.70 -3.65
CA LEU A 331 4.68 -7.83 -4.51
C LEU A 331 5.81 -8.26 -5.47
N SER A 332 6.81 -7.41 -5.69
CA SER A 332 7.84 -7.62 -6.71
C SER A 332 8.91 -8.61 -6.29
N GLU A 333 9.49 -9.34 -7.25
CA GLU A 333 10.43 -10.44 -6.94
C GLU A 333 11.85 -9.98 -6.67
N ASN A 334 12.31 -8.83 -7.18
CA ASN A 334 13.57 -8.16 -6.80
C ASN A 334 13.68 -6.76 -7.43
N THR A 335 12.55 -6.12 -7.72
CA THR A 335 12.51 -4.91 -8.55
C THR A 335 13.21 -3.74 -7.86
N PRO A 336 14.20 -3.08 -8.50
CA PRO A 336 14.75 -1.81 -8.06
C PRO A 336 13.64 -0.77 -7.88
N PHE A 337 13.68 -0.05 -6.76
CA PHE A 337 12.64 0.91 -6.39
C PHE A 337 13.24 2.30 -6.20
N PHE A 338 12.76 3.24 -7.00
CA PHE A 338 13.28 4.60 -7.08
C PHE A 338 12.20 5.60 -6.70
N ARG A 339 12.56 6.55 -5.85
CA ARG A 339 11.76 7.74 -5.62
C ARG A 339 12.21 8.84 -6.57
N ILE A 340 11.26 9.40 -7.29
CA ILE A 340 11.44 10.62 -8.07
C ILE A 340 11.16 11.81 -7.16
N GLU A 341 12.16 12.66 -6.96
CA GLU A 341 12.00 13.95 -6.30
C GLU A 341 11.82 15.01 -7.38
N LEU A 342 10.59 15.53 -7.49
CA LEU A 342 10.26 16.57 -8.47
C LEU A 342 10.72 17.93 -7.94
N ASP A 343 11.28 18.77 -8.82
CA ASP A 343 11.72 20.13 -8.49
C ASP A 343 10.66 21.15 -8.93
N LYS A 344 10.18 21.98 -7.99
CA LYS A 344 9.21 23.06 -8.27
C LYS A 344 9.81 24.20 -9.09
N ARG A 345 11.09 24.50 -8.88
CA ARG A 345 11.73 25.74 -9.32
C ARG A 345 12.40 25.58 -10.67
N ASN A 346 12.95 24.40 -10.93
CA ASN A 346 13.67 24.14 -12.18
C ASN A 346 13.15 22.86 -12.85
N PRO A 347 12.25 22.98 -13.85
CA PRO A 347 11.74 21.84 -14.58
C PRO A 347 12.80 21.07 -15.34
N ASP A 348 13.92 21.72 -15.64
CA ASP A 348 15.07 21.19 -16.36
C ASP A 348 16.20 20.77 -15.40
N ALA A 349 15.96 20.79 -14.09
CA ALA A 349 16.93 20.27 -13.13
C ALA A 349 17.29 18.82 -13.43
N ASN A 350 18.54 18.46 -13.15
CA ASN A 350 19.00 17.09 -13.21
C ASN A 350 18.07 16.19 -12.39
N CYS A 351 17.76 15.03 -12.95
CA CYS A 351 16.89 14.10 -12.28
C CYS A 351 17.46 13.67 -10.92
N ASN A 352 16.71 13.97 -9.85
CA ASN A 352 17.03 13.49 -8.53
C ASN A 352 16.29 12.17 -8.26
N LEU A 353 16.98 11.06 -8.53
CA LEU A 353 16.53 9.72 -8.16
C LEU A 353 17.15 9.31 -6.84
N LYS A 354 16.28 9.13 -5.85
CA LYS A 354 16.66 8.45 -4.62
C LYS A 354 16.29 6.98 -4.74
N ARG A 355 17.28 6.11 -4.88
CA ARG A 355 17.03 4.68 -4.73
C ARG A 355 16.57 4.44 -3.29
N ILE A 356 15.37 3.87 -3.15
CA ILE A 356 14.81 3.53 -1.85
C ILE A 356 15.46 2.19 -1.47
N TYR A 357 16.69 2.27 -0.96
CA TYR A 357 17.29 1.18 -0.22
C TYR A 357 16.69 1.19 1.20
N GLU A 358 16.24 0.01 1.62
CA GLU A 358 16.06 -0.43 3.01
C GLU A 358 15.92 0.69 4.06
N ARG A 359 14.69 1.19 4.22
CA ARG A 359 14.26 1.80 5.49
C ARG A 359 13.62 0.76 6.39
#